data_AF-A0A5D0CYA1-F1
#
_entry.id   AF-A0A5D0CYA1-F1
#
_cell.length_a   1.000
_cell.length_b   1.000
_cell.length_c   1.000
_cell.angle_alpha   90.00
_cell.angle_beta   90.00
_cell.angle_gamma   90.00
#
_symmetry.space_group_name_H-M   'P 1'
#
loop_
_entity.id
_entity.type
_entity.pdbx_description
1 polymer ?
#
loop_
_entity_poly.entity_id
_entity_poly.type
_entity_poly.pdbx_seq_one_letter_code
_entity_poly.pdbx_strand_id
1 'polypeptide(L)'
;MATIEIIDEKTLNIQVGLEDALAMIAEAESDLERYAAEIVTIAEKMPEFAYTYFCFYAYDTAELFEKMLGIDPKQYLSFSLEAPDSFFYTLYGGMKGLSGMARLSSALAPES
;
A
#
# COMPACT_ATOMS: atom_id res chain seq x y z
N MET A 1 11.13 8.03 4.20
CA MET A 1 9.98 8.72 4.82
C MET A 1 9.34 9.52 3.72
N ALA A 2 8.08 9.22 3.43
CA ALA A 2 7.33 9.85 2.37
C ALA A 2 7.31 11.37 2.55
N THR A 3 7.52 12.08 1.45
CA THR A 3 7.40 13.54 1.43
C THR A 3 6.04 13.87 0.83
N ILE A 4 5.26 14.65 1.58
CA ILE A 4 3.93 15.09 1.17
C ILE A 4 3.99 16.58 0.92
N GLU A 5 3.67 16.98 -0.30
CA GLU A 5 3.58 18.37 -0.71
C GLU A 5 2.13 18.68 -1.11
N ILE A 6 1.52 19.63 -0.42
CA ILE A 6 0.19 20.14 -0.76
C ILE A 6 0.39 21.22 -1.82
N ILE A 7 0.10 20.88 -3.09
CA ILE A 7 0.28 21.79 -4.23
C ILE A 7 -0.79 22.88 -4.20
N ASP A 8 -2.03 22.52 -3.86
CA ASP A 8 -3.15 23.44 -3.65
C ASP A 8 -4.20 22.82 -2.72
N GLU A 9 -5.33 23.51 -2.48
CA GLU A 9 -6.43 23.04 -1.60
C GLU A 9 -7.03 21.68 -2.00
N LYS A 10 -6.73 21.18 -3.19
CA LYS A 10 -7.35 20.01 -3.83
C LYS A 10 -6.33 19.02 -4.40
N THR A 11 -5.06 19.38 -4.48
CA THR A 11 -4.00 18.60 -5.15
C THR A 11 -2.88 18.27 -4.19
N LEU A 12 -2.58 16.97 -4.09
CA LEU A 12 -1.55 16.45 -3.22
C LEU A 12 -0.46 15.72 -4.04
N ASN A 13 0.81 16.07 -3.81
CA ASN A 13 1.93 15.37 -4.40
C ASN A 13 2.63 14.53 -3.33
N ILE A 14 2.81 13.25 -3.61
CA ILE A 14 3.42 12.28 -2.72
C ILE A 14 4.69 11.78 -3.37
N GLN A 15 5.81 11.95 -2.70
CA GLN A 15 7.08 11.33 -3.08
C GLN A 15 7.42 10.23 -2.09
N VAL A 16 7.58 9.01 -2.60
CA VAL A 16 7.98 7.84 -1.79
C VAL A 16 9.26 7.23 -2.33
N GLY A 17 10.04 6.63 -1.43
CA GLY A 17 11.28 5.95 -1.74
C GLY A 17 11.27 4.49 -1.28
N LEU A 18 12.38 3.79 -1.54
CA LEU A 18 12.57 2.40 -1.13
C LEU A 18 12.30 2.18 0.37
N GLU A 19 12.75 3.11 1.22
CA GLU A 19 12.56 3.02 2.67
C GLU A 19 11.07 3.00 3.06
N ASP A 20 10.22 3.67 2.30
CA ASP A 20 8.78 3.71 2.55
C ASP A 20 8.12 2.38 2.21
N ALA A 21 8.56 1.72 1.13
CA ALA A 21 8.12 0.35 0.83
C ALA A 21 8.52 -0.62 1.95
N LEU A 22 9.73 -0.52 2.47
CA LEU A 22 10.19 -1.36 3.58
C LEU A 22 9.40 -1.10 4.86
N ALA A 23 9.08 0.16 5.16
CA ALA A 23 8.22 0.52 6.28
C ALA A 23 6.80 -0.04 6.14
N MET A 24 6.21 0.05 4.95
CA MET A 24 4.90 -0.55 4.66
C MET A 24 4.91 -2.07 4.85
N ILE A 25 5.96 -2.76 4.41
CA ILE A 25 6.10 -4.21 4.60
C ILE A 25 6.20 -4.54 6.09
N ALA A 26 7.02 -3.81 6.84
CA ALA A 26 7.18 -4.04 8.28
C ALA A 26 5.87 -3.81 9.07
N GLU A 27 5.11 -2.76 8.73
CA GLU A 27 3.80 -2.52 9.33
C GLU A 27 2.82 -3.66 8.99
N ALA A 28 2.75 -4.06 7.72
CA ALA A 28 1.91 -5.16 7.26
C ALA A 28 2.24 -6.50 7.93
N GLU A 29 3.53 -6.76 8.19
CA GLU A 29 3.98 -7.94 8.92
C GLU A 29 3.62 -7.88 10.42
N SER A 30 3.64 -6.69 11.02
CA SER A 30 3.34 -6.49 12.44
C SER A 30 1.86 -6.70 12.79
N ASP A 31 0.96 -6.51 11.83
CA ASP A 31 -0.49 -6.67 11.98
C ASP A 31 -1.10 -7.36 10.74
N LEU A 32 -0.68 -8.61 10.52
CA LEU A 32 -1.08 -9.42 9.37
C LEU A 32 -2.60 -9.58 9.22
N GLU A 33 -3.34 -9.63 10.33
CA GLU A 33 -4.78 -9.85 10.31
C GLU A 33 -5.50 -8.62 9.74
N ARG A 34 -5.14 -7.42 10.23
CA ARG A 34 -5.68 -6.15 9.74
C ARG A 34 -5.40 -5.94 8.26
N TYR A 35 -4.16 -6.19 7.84
CA TYR A 35 -3.72 -5.90 6.48
C TYR A 35 -3.89 -7.08 5.51
N ALA A 36 -4.50 -8.20 5.93
CA ALA A 36 -4.55 -9.42 5.14
C ALA A 36 -5.14 -9.22 3.74
N ALA A 37 -6.25 -8.49 3.64
CA ALA A 37 -6.92 -8.20 2.37
C ALA A 37 -6.06 -7.35 1.44
N GLU A 38 -5.38 -6.34 1.98
CA GLU A 38 -4.51 -5.42 1.23
C GLU A 38 -3.24 -6.13 0.76
N ILE A 39 -2.60 -6.94 1.61
CA ILE A 39 -1.44 -7.78 1.26
C ILE A 39 -1.76 -8.70 0.08
N VAL A 40 -2.90 -9.41 0.14
CA VAL A 40 -3.31 -10.33 -0.93
C VAL A 40 -3.62 -9.56 -2.22
N THR A 41 -4.33 -8.44 -2.12
CA THR A 41 -4.68 -7.60 -3.27
C THR A 41 -3.42 -7.11 -3.98
N ILE A 42 -2.47 -6.53 -3.25
CA ILE A 42 -1.21 -6.05 -3.81
C ILE A 42 -0.43 -7.21 -4.47
N ALA A 43 -0.34 -8.37 -3.80
CA ALA A 43 0.39 -9.54 -4.28
C ALA A 43 -0.21 -10.21 -5.54
N GLU A 44 -1.50 -9.98 -5.82
CA GLU A 44 -2.20 -10.52 -6.98
C GLU A 44 -2.34 -9.49 -8.10
N LYS A 45 -2.61 -8.23 -7.75
CA LYS A 45 -2.99 -7.20 -8.71
C LYS A 45 -1.82 -6.40 -9.25
N MET A 46 -0.75 -6.16 -8.49
CA MET A 46 0.40 -5.40 -9.02
C MET A 46 0.95 -5.95 -10.35
N PRO A 47 1.09 -7.28 -10.58
CA PRO A 47 1.52 -7.81 -11.87
C PRO A 47 0.61 -7.44 -13.05
N GLU A 48 -0.71 -7.32 -12.82
CA GLU A 48 -1.68 -6.92 -13.86
C GLU A 48 -1.47 -5.46 -14.32
N PHE A 49 -0.88 -4.62 -13.46
CA PHE A 49 -0.59 -3.20 -13.72
C PHE A 49 0.89 -2.93 -14.01
N ALA A 50 1.61 -3.93 -14.54
CA ALA A 50 3.04 -3.84 -14.82
C ALA A 50 3.88 -3.37 -13.61
N TYR A 51 3.41 -3.68 -12.39
CA TYR A 51 4.00 -3.34 -11.09
C TYR A 51 4.00 -1.84 -10.74
N THR A 52 4.20 -0.94 -11.69
CA THR A 52 4.42 0.50 -11.44
C THR A 52 3.16 1.37 -11.60
N TYR A 53 2.09 0.84 -12.21
CA TYR A 53 0.83 1.57 -12.40
C TYR A 53 -0.27 1.16 -11.41
N PHE A 54 0.11 0.58 -10.28
CA PHE A 54 -0.84 0.11 -9.29
C PHE A 54 -1.45 1.29 -8.50
N CYS A 55 -2.78 1.33 -8.43
CA CYS A 55 -3.51 2.32 -7.64
C CYS A 55 -4.09 1.66 -6.39
N PHE A 56 -3.58 2.04 -5.20
CA PHE A 56 -4.03 1.53 -3.91
C PHE A 56 -5.53 1.78 -3.65
N TYR A 57 -6.08 2.89 -4.14
CA TYR A 57 -7.49 3.25 -3.96
C TYR A 57 -8.46 2.50 -4.85
N ALA A 58 -7.99 1.75 -5.86
CA ALA A 58 -8.87 1.06 -6.80
C ALA A 58 -9.61 -0.14 -6.18
N TYR A 59 -9.13 -0.65 -5.05
CA TYR A 59 -9.60 -1.91 -4.45
C TYR A 59 -10.09 -1.75 -3.01
N ASP A 60 -10.42 -0.52 -2.58
CA ASP A 60 -10.89 -0.19 -1.22
C ASP A 60 -9.97 -0.72 -0.10
N THR A 61 -8.69 -0.94 -0.44
CA THR A 61 -7.64 -1.50 0.41
C THR A 61 -6.47 -0.54 0.35
N ALA A 62 -6.63 0.61 0.99
CA ALA A 62 -5.63 1.68 1.05
C ALA A 62 -5.21 1.99 2.50
N GLU A 63 -5.60 1.17 3.47
CA GLU A 63 -5.40 1.46 4.89
C GLU A 63 -3.92 1.47 5.26
N LEU A 64 -3.14 0.53 4.71
CA LEU A 64 -1.68 0.50 4.88
C LEU A 64 -1.02 1.73 4.27
N PHE A 65 -1.49 2.16 3.10
CA PHE A 65 -0.99 3.35 2.43
C PHE A 65 -1.35 4.63 3.19
N GLU A 66 -2.60 4.79 3.62
CA GLU A 66 -3.08 5.90 4.46
C GLU A 66 -2.31 5.97 5.79
N LYS A 67 -2.07 4.81 6.42
CA LYS A 67 -1.27 4.69 7.64
C LYS A 67 0.15 5.19 7.45
N MET A 68 0.78 4.85 6.32
CA MET A 68 2.13 5.30 5.98
C MET A 68 2.19 6.81 5.74
N LEU A 69 1.20 7.36 5.04
CA LEU A 69 1.13 8.80 4.75
C LEU A 69 0.79 9.64 5.99
N GLY A 70 0.09 9.08 6.98
CA GLY A 70 -0.35 9.80 8.17
C GLY A 70 -1.41 10.87 7.89
N ILE A 71 -1.94 10.90 6.67
CA ILE A 71 -3.04 11.75 6.21
C ILE A 71 -4.02 10.88 5.43
N ASP A 72 -5.24 11.38 5.23
CA ASP A 72 -6.22 10.76 4.34
C ASP A 72 -6.24 11.49 2.98
N PRO A 73 -5.63 10.93 1.92
CA PRO A 73 -5.65 11.50 0.58
C PRO A 73 -7.05 11.67 0.00
N LYS A 74 -8.08 10.96 0.50
CA LYS A 74 -9.47 11.14 0.05
C LYS A 74 -10.01 12.52 0.39
N GLN A 75 -9.34 13.27 1.27
CA GLN A 75 -9.66 14.67 1.55
C GLN A 75 -9.29 15.61 0.40
N TYR A 76 -8.51 15.13 -0.58
CA TYR A 76 -8.03 15.89 -1.75
C TYR A 76 -8.71 15.36 -3.02
N LEU A 77 -8.98 16.26 -3.98
CA LEU A 77 -9.66 15.88 -5.24
C LEU A 77 -8.72 15.25 -6.27
N SER A 78 -7.41 15.45 -6.11
CA SER A 78 -6.36 14.94 -6.99
C SER A 78 -5.14 14.59 -6.18
N PHE A 79 -4.51 13.45 -6.46
CA PHE A 79 -3.19 13.15 -5.93
C PHE A 79 -2.27 12.58 -7.01
N SER A 80 -0.98 12.91 -6.91
CA SER A 80 0.10 12.36 -7.71
C SER A 80 1.03 11.56 -6.80
N LEU A 81 1.44 10.36 -7.24
CA LEU A 81 2.41 9.54 -6.54
C LEU A 81 3.66 9.41 -7.42
N GLU A 82 4.76 10.01 -6.96
CA GLU A 82 6.08 9.85 -7.53
C GLU A 82 6.85 8.81 -6.72
N ALA A 83 7.12 7.68 -7.35
CA ALA A 83 7.83 6.57 -6.74
C ALA A 83 8.82 5.96 -7.74
N PRO A 84 10.05 5.61 -7.32
CA PRO A 84 10.97 4.87 -8.17
C PRO A 84 10.49 3.42 -8.35
N ASP A 85 10.86 2.77 -9.46
CA ASP A 85 10.55 1.35 -9.69
C ASP A 85 10.97 0.45 -8.52
N SER A 86 12.06 0.79 -7.83
CA SER A 86 12.53 0.06 -6.65
C SER A 86 11.52 0.03 -5.51
N PHE A 87 10.70 1.08 -5.34
CA PHE A 87 9.59 1.09 -4.38
C PHE A 87 8.58 0.00 -4.74
N PHE A 88 8.08 0.01 -5.98
CA PHE A 88 7.05 -0.93 -6.43
C PHE A 88 7.53 -2.39 -6.39
N TYR A 89 8.74 -2.67 -6.87
CA TYR A 89 9.27 -4.03 -6.86
C TYR A 89 9.53 -4.56 -5.45
N THR A 90 9.99 -3.69 -4.55
CA THR A 90 10.21 -4.06 -3.15
C THR A 90 8.88 -4.35 -2.46
N LEU A 91 7.90 -3.45 -2.63
CA LEU A 91 6.57 -3.61 -2.06
C LEU A 91 5.91 -4.90 -2.57
N TYR A 92 5.93 -5.13 -3.88
CA TYR A 92 5.41 -6.37 -4.47
C TYR A 92 6.09 -7.60 -3.89
N GLY A 93 7.43 -7.62 -3.83
CA GLY A 93 8.19 -8.75 -3.30
C GLY A 93 7.83 -9.05 -1.84
N GLY A 94 7.75 -8.03 -0.99
CA GLY A 94 7.37 -8.15 0.41
C GLY A 94 5.94 -8.67 0.58
N MET A 95 4.97 -8.03 -0.08
CA MET A 95 3.56 -8.45 0.00
C MET A 95 3.35 -9.86 -0.56
N LYS A 96 4.07 -10.24 -1.63
CA LYS A 96 4.03 -11.60 -2.16
C LYS A 96 4.53 -12.62 -1.15
N GLY A 97 5.63 -12.31 -0.44
CA GLY A 97 6.15 -13.13 0.64
C GLY A 97 5.17 -13.31 1.81
N LEU A 98 4.47 -12.24 2.19
CA LEU A 98 3.48 -12.25 3.27
C LEU A 98 2.13 -12.89 2.86
N SER A 99 1.81 -12.91 1.56
CA SER A 99 0.48 -13.31 1.06
C SER A 99 0.03 -14.71 1.45
N GLY A 100 0.96 -15.64 1.70
CA GLY A 100 0.62 -16.98 2.19
C GLY A 100 0.07 -16.94 3.62
N MET A 101 0.73 -16.19 4.50
CA MET A 101 0.33 -16.03 5.90
C MET A 101 -0.94 -15.19 6.01
N ALA A 102 -1.05 -14.12 5.22
CA ALA A 102 -2.26 -13.29 5.15
C ALA A 102 -3.52 -14.12 4.82
N ARG A 103 -3.45 -14.99 3.80
CA ARG A 103 -4.58 -15.87 3.44
C ARG A 103 -4.94 -16.84 4.56
N LEU A 104 -3.95 -17.39 5.26
CA LEU A 104 -4.18 -18.28 6.39
C LEU A 104 -4.84 -17.53 7.56
N SER A 105 -4.42 -16.29 7.83
CA SER A 105 -5.03 -15.42 8.84
C SER A 105 -6.50 -15.19 8.55
N SER A 106 -6.86 -14.82 7.32
CA SER A 106 -8.26 -14.60 6.92
C SER A 106 -9.11 -15.88 6.95
N ALA A 107 -8.52 -17.05 6.67
CA ALA A 107 -9.23 -18.33 6.69
C ALA A 107 -9.47 -18.87 8.12
N LEU A 108 -8.69 -18.40 9.10
CA LEU A 108 -8.79 -18.82 10.50
C LEU A 108 -9.52 -17.79 11.38
N ALA A 109 -9.80 -16.60 10.86
CA ALA A 109 -10.65 -15.61 11.52
C ALA A 109 -12.07 -16.18 11.63
N PRO A 110 -12.62 -16.38 12.84
CA PRO A 110 -13.99 -16.85 12.99
C PRO A 110 -14.94 -15.77 12.44
N GLU A 111 -15.91 -16.19 11.62
CA GLU A 111 -16.96 -15.28 11.15
C GLU A 111 -17.66 -14.65 12.37
N SER A 112 -17.40 -13.36 12.57
CA SER A 112 -17.93 -12.54 13.67
C SER A 112 -19.35 -12.06 13.38
#